data_AF-A0A151S3Z1-F1
#
_entry.id   AF-A0A151S3Z1-F1
#
_cell.length_a   1.000
_cell.length_b   1.000
_cell.length_c   1.000
_cell.angle_alpha   90.00
_cell.angle_beta   90.00
_cell.angle_gamma   90.00
#
_symmetry.space_group_name_H-M   'P 1'
#
loop_
_entity.id
_entity.type
_entity.pdbx_description
1 polymer ?
#
loop_
_entity_poly.entity_id
_entity_poly.type
_entity_poly.pdbx_seq_one_letter_code
_entity_poly.pdbx_strand_id
1 'polypeptide(L)'
;RVAAMSVAARVSQEMGVKLGHEVGYSICFELCTSEKTILKYMTDGMLLREFLGEPDLASYSVVMVDEAHERTLSTDILFGLVKDIAHFRLDLKLLISSATLDVEKFSDYFDFAPIFKIPGRRYPVEKNFTKAPEADYIDAAIVTSLQIHVTQPPGDILVFLTGQEEIETAEEILKHRTRGLETKIAELIICPIYANLPTELQAKIFEPTPKRGQKVVLATNIAETSLTIDGINLGIGDLFNFDFMDPPPNEALYKARELLYALSALNKHGELTKVGRRMAEFPLDPKQNKKEMKIEVLLSVKIII
;
A
#
# COMPACT_ATOMS: atom_id res chain seq x y z
N ARG A 1 -0.35 -0.13 -3.30
CA ARG A 1 -0.57 0.20 -4.75
C ARG A 1 -0.20 -0.97 -5.65
N VAL A 2 1.08 -1.37 -5.68
CA VAL A 2 1.59 -2.49 -6.51
C VAL A 2 0.80 -3.79 -6.30
N ALA A 3 0.52 -4.14 -5.04
CA ALA A 3 -0.27 -5.32 -4.69
C ALA A 3 -1.66 -5.29 -5.34
N ALA A 4 -2.45 -4.23 -5.14
CA ALA A 4 -3.80 -4.12 -5.70
C ALA A 4 -3.81 -4.26 -7.24
N MET A 5 -2.86 -3.63 -7.94
CA MET A 5 -2.78 -3.72 -9.41
C MET A 5 -2.37 -5.12 -9.88
N SER A 6 -1.30 -5.67 -9.31
CA SER A 6 -0.74 -6.96 -9.72
C SER A 6 -1.67 -8.12 -9.40
N VAL A 7 -2.32 -8.10 -8.24
CA VAL A 7 -3.32 -9.12 -7.84
C VAL A 7 -4.57 -9.01 -8.72
N ALA A 8 -5.09 -7.81 -8.99
CA ALA A 8 -6.20 -7.63 -9.92
C ALA A 8 -5.86 -8.17 -11.32
N ALA A 9 -4.67 -7.85 -11.82
CA ALA A 9 -4.19 -8.36 -13.10
C ALA A 9 -4.12 -9.90 -13.09
N ARG A 10 -3.53 -10.50 -12.04
CA ARG A 10 -3.44 -11.96 -11.91
C ARG A 10 -4.82 -12.61 -11.84
N VAL A 11 -5.73 -12.09 -11.02
CA VAL A 11 -7.07 -12.66 -10.85
C VAL A 11 -7.90 -12.53 -12.13
N SER A 12 -7.73 -11.43 -12.87
CA SER A 12 -8.36 -11.30 -14.19
C SER A 12 -7.91 -12.41 -15.16
N GLN A 13 -6.62 -12.76 -15.15
CA GLN A 13 -6.08 -13.88 -15.94
C GLN A 13 -6.63 -15.24 -15.49
N GLU A 14 -6.66 -15.51 -14.17
CA GLU A 14 -7.21 -16.75 -13.61
C GLU A 14 -8.70 -16.92 -13.93
N MET A 15 -9.46 -15.82 -13.95
CA MET A 15 -10.86 -15.82 -14.31
C MET A 15 -11.11 -15.80 -15.84
N GLY A 16 -10.07 -15.65 -16.65
CA GLY A 16 -10.20 -15.56 -18.11
C GLY A 16 -10.95 -14.30 -18.59
N VAL A 17 -10.89 -13.21 -17.82
CA VAL A 17 -11.59 -11.95 -18.11
C VAL A 17 -10.61 -10.82 -18.41
N LYS A 18 -11.12 -9.74 -19.01
CA LYS A 18 -10.30 -8.55 -19.28
C LYS A 18 -10.19 -7.70 -18.01
N LEU A 19 -8.97 -7.34 -17.61
CA LEU A 19 -8.75 -6.38 -16.53
C LEU A 19 -9.49 -5.05 -16.81
N GLY A 20 -10.21 -4.56 -15.81
CA GLY A 20 -11.10 -3.39 -15.89
C GLY A 20 -12.55 -3.74 -16.28
N HIS A 21 -12.84 -4.98 -16.70
CA HIS A 21 -14.21 -5.48 -16.80
C HIS A 21 -14.62 -6.11 -15.47
N GLU A 22 -14.80 -7.43 -15.40
CA GLU A 22 -15.30 -8.15 -14.22
C GLU A 22 -14.36 -8.03 -13.01
N VAL A 23 -13.05 -7.98 -13.26
CA VAL A 23 -12.02 -7.73 -12.26
C VAL A 23 -11.35 -6.39 -12.55
N GLY A 24 -11.28 -5.51 -11.56
CA GLY A 24 -10.69 -4.19 -11.70
C GLY A 24 -9.92 -3.75 -10.46
N TYR A 25 -9.27 -2.59 -10.55
CA TYR A 25 -8.63 -1.97 -9.40
C TYR A 25 -8.84 -0.46 -9.32
N SER A 26 -8.68 0.08 -8.12
CA SER A 26 -8.68 1.52 -7.85
C SER A 26 -7.53 1.89 -6.92
N ILE A 27 -6.66 2.78 -7.38
CA ILE A 27 -5.59 3.35 -6.58
C ILE A 27 -5.61 4.88 -6.74
N CYS A 28 -4.86 5.59 -5.90
CA CYS A 28 -4.78 7.04 -6.02
C CYS A 28 -4.34 7.44 -7.46
N PHE A 29 -5.08 8.35 -8.08
CA PHE A 29 -4.92 8.84 -9.46
C PHE A 29 -5.14 7.83 -10.60
N GLU A 30 -5.50 6.58 -10.33
CA GLU A 30 -5.70 5.58 -11.38
C GLU A 30 -6.89 4.66 -11.07
N LEU A 31 -7.83 4.58 -12.01
CA LEU A 31 -9.03 3.78 -11.91
C LEU A 31 -9.13 2.85 -13.12
N CYS A 32 -9.09 1.55 -12.88
CA CYS A 32 -9.27 0.51 -13.89
C CYS A 32 -10.48 -0.35 -13.53
N THR A 33 -11.67 0.23 -13.70
CA THR A 33 -12.98 -0.42 -13.45
C THR A 33 -14.00 -0.01 -14.52
N SER A 34 -15.10 -0.74 -14.60
CA SER A 34 -16.25 -0.41 -15.45
C SER A 34 -17.55 -0.82 -14.76
N GLU A 35 -18.70 -0.56 -15.39
CA GLU A 35 -20.01 -1.01 -14.91
C GLU A 35 -20.12 -2.55 -14.80
N LYS A 36 -19.20 -3.29 -15.43
CA LYS A 36 -19.13 -4.75 -15.35
C LYS A 36 -18.31 -5.26 -14.16
N THR A 37 -17.62 -4.37 -13.44
CA THR A 37 -16.72 -4.77 -12.35
C THR A 37 -17.51 -5.35 -11.19
N ILE A 38 -17.21 -6.60 -10.86
CA ILE A 38 -17.79 -7.34 -9.74
C ILE A 38 -16.77 -7.58 -8.62
N LEU A 39 -15.48 -7.58 -8.96
CA LEU A 39 -14.37 -7.76 -8.03
C LEU A 39 -13.40 -6.59 -8.18
N LYS A 40 -13.27 -5.78 -7.12
CA LYS A 40 -12.47 -4.56 -7.14
C LYS A 40 -11.38 -4.63 -6.08
N TYR A 41 -10.13 -4.58 -6.53
CA TYR A 41 -8.97 -4.44 -5.65
C TYR A 41 -8.65 -2.96 -5.45
N MET A 42 -8.42 -2.51 -4.23
CA MET A 42 -8.07 -1.12 -4.00
C MET A 42 -7.14 -0.96 -2.83
N THR A 43 -6.48 0.20 -2.75
CA THR A 43 -5.77 0.59 -1.53
C THR A 43 -6.77 1.01 -0.47
N ASP A 44 -6.42 0.77 0.80
CA ASP A 44 -7.10 1.28 2.00
C ASP A 44 -7.58 2.74 1.87
N GLY A 45 -6.70 3.65 1.41
CA GLY A 45 -7.03 5.06 1.21
C GLY A 45 -8.11 5.33 0.15
N MET A 46 -8.25 4.45 -0.86
CA MET A 46 -9.32 4.57 -1.86
C MET A 46 -10.66 4.12 -1.30
N LEU A 47 -10.69 3.08 -0.46
CA LEU A 47 -11.91 2.67 0.23
C LEU A 47 -12.36 3.75 1.23
N LEU A 48 -11.43 4.34 1.99
CA LEU A 48 -11.73 5.50 2.85
C LEU A 48 -12.30 6.68 2.07
N ARG A 49 -11.84 6.91 0.85
CA ARG A 49 -12.40 7.94 -0.02
C ARG A 49 -13.81 7.61 -0.47
N GLU A 50 -14.11 6.34 -0.74
CA GLU A 50 -15.46 5.92 -1.10
C GLU A 50 -16.46 6.13 0.04
N PHE A 51 -16.06 5.90 1.29
CA PHE A 51 -16.88 6.26 2.45
C PHE A 51 -17.29 7.75 2.49
N LEU A 52 -16.52 8.66 1.88
CA LEU A 52 -16.89 10.08 1.80
C LEU A 52 -18.07 10.32 0.84
N GLY A 53 -18.20 9.49 -0.19
CA GLY A 53 -19.26 9.59 -1.19
C GLY A 53 -20.45 8.68 -0.90
N GLU A 54 -20.19 7.50 -0.34
CA GLU A 54 -21.16 6.45 -0.04
C GLU A 54 -20.89 5.88 1.37
N PRO A 55 -21.35 6.56 2.44
CA PRO A 55 -21.03 6.19 3.82
C PRO A 55 -21.54 4.82 4.23
N ASP A 56 -22.60 4.30 3.60
CA ASP A 56 -23.19 2.99 3.88
C ASP A 56 -22.64 1.86 3.00
N LEU A 57 -21.67 2.17 2.12
CA LEU A 57 -21.05 1.24 1.17
C LEU A 57 -22.06 0.35 0.42
N ALA A 58 -23.22 0.89 0.04
CA ALA A 58 -24.30 0.09 -0.57
C ALA A 58 -23.90 -0.62 -1.87
N SER A 59 -22.90 -0.13 -2.58
CA SER A 59 -22.27 -0.76 -3.75
C SER A 59 -21.60 -2.11 -3.45
N TYR A 60 -21.32 -2.44 -2.19
CA TYR A 60 -20.60 -3.65 -1.79
C TYR A 60 -21.47 -4.59 -0.96
N SER A 61 -21.50 -5.87 -1.34
CA SER A 61 -22.09 -6.93 -0.50
C SER A 61 -21.05 -7.63 0.38
N VAL A 62 -19.78 -7.54 0.01
CA VAL A 62 -18.65 -8.11 0.76
C VAL A 62 -17.49 -7.13 0.71
N VAL A 63 -16.89 -6.86 1.87
CA VAL A 63 -15.64 -6.11 2.00
C VAL A 63 -14.60 -7.02 2.62
N MET A 64 -13.42 -7.08 1.99
CA MET A 64 -12.26 -7.79 2.51
C MET A 64 -11.15 -6.78 2.76
N VAL A 65 -10.72 -6.66 4.01
CA VAL A 65 -9.52 -5.89 4.37
C VAL A 65 -8.36 -6.88 4.51
N ASP A 66 -7.46 -6.83 3.54
CA ASP A 66 -6.28 -7.70 3.48
C ASP A 66 -5.06 -7.04 4.11
N GLU A 67 -4.05 -7.84 4.43
CA GLU A 67 -2.79 -7.38 5.06
C GLU A 67 -3.01 -6.56 6.34
N ALA A 68 -4.05 -6.89 7.11
CA ALA A 68 -4.45 -6.18 8.34
C ALA A 68 -3.33 -6.04 9.38
N HIS A 69 -2.30 -6.89 9.28
CA HIS A 69 -1.14 -6.86 10.16
C HIS A 69 -0.16 -5.71 9.90
N GLU A 70 -0.21 -5.05 8.74
CA GLU A 70 0.61 -3.86 8.48
C GLU A 70 0.22 -2.69 9.38
N ARG A 71 -1.03 -2.67 9.89
CA ARG A 71 -1.54 -1.68 10.84
C ARG A 71 -1.23 -0.24 10.41
N THR A 72 -1.45 0.05 9.12
CA THR A 72 -1.35 1.41 8.59
C THR A 72 -2.41 2.30 9.24
N LEU A 73 -2.15 3.62 9.35
CA LEU A 73 -3.13 4.55 9.90
C LEU A 73 -4.48 4.49 9.14
N SER A 74 -4.43 4.39 7.81
CA SER A 74 -5.65 4.26 7.00
C SER A 74 -6.42 2.99 7.34
N THR A 75 -5.72 1.87 7.50
CA THR A 75 -6.33 0.58 7.81
C THR A 75 -6.98 0.60 9.20
N ASP A 76 -6.34 1.24 10.18
CA ASP A 76 -6.91 1.39 11.53
C ASP A 76 -8.16 2.27 11.56
N ILE A 77 -8.16 3.37 10.79
CA ILE A 77 -9.37 4.19 10.60
C ILE A 77 -10.44 3.38 9.86
N LEU A 78 -10.04 2.62 8.84
CA LEU A 78 -10.95 1.79 8.07
C LEU A 78 -11.65 0.76 8.95
N PHE A 79 -10.93 0.14 9.89
CA PHE A 79 -11.50 -0.85 10.82
C PHE A 79 -12.67 -0.32 11.63
N GLY A 80 -12.56 0.87 12.23
CA GLY A 80 -13.67 1.46 12.99
C GLY A 80 -14.89 1.71 12.11
N LEU A 81 -14.67 2.24 10.91
CA LEU A 81 -15.78 2.50 9.98
C LEU A 81 -16.47 1.23 9.49
N VAL A 82 -15.69 0.22 9.07
CA VAL A 82 -16.27 -1.02 8.54
C VAL A 82 -16.92 -1.84 9.64
N LYS A 83 -16.45 -1.71 10.90
CA LYS A 83 -17.12 -2.28 12.08
C LYS A 83 -18.48 -1.63 12.29
N ASP A 84 -18.54 -0.30 12.33
CA ASP A 84 -19.79 0.45 12.49
C ASP A 84 -20.80 0.11 11.36
N ILE A 85 -20.32 0.05 10.11
CA ILE A 85 -21.18 -0.34 8.98
C ILE A 85 -21.58 -1.81 9.06
N ALA A 86 -20.71 -2.73 9.47
CA ALA A 86 -21.09 -4.13 9.63
C ALA A 86 -22.17 -4.33 10.71
N HIS A 87 -22.20 -3.48 11.75
CA HIS A 87 -23.30 -3.46 12.72
C HIS A 87 -24.61 -2.91 12.14
N PHE A 88 -24.52 -1.94 11.24
CA PHE A 88 -25.69 -1.30 10.61
C PHE A 88 -26.26 -2.10 9.42
N ARG A 89 -25.40 -2.63 8.55
CA ARG A 89 -25.72 -3.40 7.35
C ARG A 89 -25.53 -4.89 7.60
N LEU A 90 -26.57 -5.54 8.09
CA LEU A 90 -26.55 -6.99 8.37
C LEU A 90 -26.39 -7.87 7.12
N ASP A 91 -26.62 -7.31 5.93
CA ASP A 91 -26.40 -7.96 4.63
C ASP A 91 -24.94 -7.84 4.14
N LEU A 92 -24.15 -6.91 4.69
CA LEU A 92 -22.74 -6.74 4.36
C LEU A 92 -21.91 -7.82 5.07
N LYS A 93 -21.06 -8.53 4.33
CA LYS A 93 -20.08 -9.45 4.91
C LYS A 93 -18.71 -8.80 4.99
N LEU A 94 -18.09 -8.86 6.16
CA LEU A 94 -16.75 -8.34 6.40
C LEU A 94 -15.77 -9.51 6.62
N LEU A 95 -14.65 -9.48 5.90
CA LEU A 95 -13.51 -10.38 6.10
C LEU A 95 -12.26 -9.57 6.42
N ILE A 96 -11.59 -9.90 7.52
CA ILE A 96 -10.28 -9.35 7.88
C ILE A 96 -9.23 -10.44 7.70
N SER A 97 -8.25 -10.19 6.83
CA SER A 97 -7.17 -11.13 6.52
C SER A 97 -5.83 -10.61 7.06
N SER A 98 -5.07 -11.51 7.69
CA SER A 98 -3.80 -11.22 8.35
C SER A 98 -2.85 -12.41 8.25
N ALA A 99 -1.56 -12.14 8.07
CA ALA A 99 -0.51 -13.16 8.05
C ALA A 99 0.13 -13.40 9.43
N THR A 100 -0.16 -12.57 10.44
CA THR A 100 0.44 -12.65 11.77
C THR A 100 -0.36 -13.53 12.74
N LEU A 101 0.27 -13.86 13.87
CA LEU A 101 -0.33 -14.70 14.90
C LEU A 101 -1.27 -13.96 15.86
N ASP A 102 -1.29 -12.62 15.84
CA ASP A 102 -2.10 -11.80 16.76
C ASP A 102 -3.54 -11.65 16.26
N VAL A 103 -4.17 -12.77 15.89
CA VAL A 103 -5.53 -12.81 15.34
C VAL A 103 -6.59 -12.65 16.44
N GLU A 104 -6.22 -12.96 17.67
CA GLU A 104 -7.07 -12.81 18.84
C GLU A 104 -7.43 -11.34 19.08
N LYS A 105 -6.47 -10.40 18.91
CA LYS A 105 -6.75 -8.97 19.01
C LYS A 105 -7.77 -8.48 17.98
N PHE A 106 -7.68 -8.95 16.74
CA PHE A 106 -8.66 -8.65 15.70
C PHE A 106 -10.04 -9.23 16.05
N SER A 107 -10.07 -10.48 16.50
CA SER A 107 -11.32 -11.12 16.93
C SER A 107 -12.00 -10.33 18.04
N ASP A 108 -11.26 -9.98 19.10
CA ASP A 108 -11.78 -9.21 20.23
C ASP A 108 -12.30 -7.83 19.80
N TYR A 109 -11.56 -7.13 18.93
CA TYR A 109 -11.97 -5.82 18.42
C TYR A 109 -13.23 -5.90 17.53
N PHE A 110 -13.38 -6.95 16.71
CA PHE A 110 -14.55 -7.20 15.88
C PHE A 110 -15.58 -8.12 16.58
N ASP A 111 -15.86 -7.86 17.86
CA ASP A 111 -16.93 -8.50 18.65
C ASP A 111 -16.84 -10.03 18.73
N PHE A 112 -15.64 -10.54 18.96
CA PHE A 112 -15.31 -11.97 19.00
C PHE A 112 -15.60 -12.70 17.68
N ALA A 113 -15.33 -12.03 16.55
CA ALA A 113 -15.50 -12.59 15.22
C ALA A 113 -14.77 -13.95 15.08
N PRO A 114 -15.39 -14.94 14.42
CA PRO A 114 -14.81 -16.29 14.30
C PRO A 114 -13.51 -16.26 13.50
N ILE A 115 -12.47 -16.89 14.05
CA ILE A 115 -11.14 -16.94 13.44
C ILE A 115 -11.03 -18.17 12.56
N PHE A 116 -10.70 -17.97 11.28
CA PHE A 116 -10.37 -19.05 10.35
C PHE A 116 -8.87 -19.09 10.06
N LYS A 117 -8.16 -20.11 10.57
CA LYS A 117 -6.71 -20.27 10.38
C LYS A 117 -6.42 -21.19 9.20
N ILE A 118 -5.74 -20.69 8.18
CA ILE A 118 -5.23 -21.50 7.07
C ILE A 118 -3.81 -21.99 7.43
N PRO A 119 -3.56 -23.31 7.48
CA PRO A 119 -2.24 -23.83 7.82
C PRO A 119 -1.23 -23.45 6.71
N GLY A 120 -0.24 -22.63 7.06
CA GLY A 120 0.82 -22.27 6.16
C GLY A 120 1.71 -23.47 5.81
N ARG A 121 2.10 -23.58 4.54
CA ARG A 121 3.17 -24.49 4.11
C ARG A 121 4.49 -23.72 4.15
N ARG A 122 5.16 -23.72 5.30
CA ARG A 122 6.50 -23.16 5.42
C ARG A 122 7.51 -24.23 5.04
N TYR A 123 8.36 -23.93 4.07
CA TYR A 123 9.54 -24.75 3.79
C TYR A 123 10.65 -24.36 4.77
N PRO A 124 11.47 -25.31 5.25
CA PRO A 124 12.60 -24.98 6.09
C PRO A 124 13.56 -24.06 5.31
N VAL A 125 13.89 -22.90 5.88
CA VAL A 125 14.86 -21.96 5.33
C VAL A 125 16.09 -21.95 6.22
N GLU A 126 17.25 -22.17 5.62
CA GLU A 126 18.54 -22.04 6.31
C GLU A 126 18.87 -20.56 6.53
N LYS A 127 19.22 -20.19 7.75
CA LYS A 127 19.55 -18.81 8.13
C LYS A 127 21.06 -18.67 8.30
N ASN A 128 21.66 -17.78 7.52
CA ASN A 128 23.07 -17.45 7.60
C ASN A 128 23.23 -16.01 8.12
N PHE A 129 24.19 -15.81 9.03
CA PHE A 129 24.48 -14.52 9.65
C PHE A 129 25.95 -14.16 9.44
N THR A 130 26.23 -12.86 9.28
CA THR A 130 27.61 -12.37 9.31
C THR A 130 28.19 -12.57 10.72
N LYS A 131 29.52 -12.73 10.80
CA LYS A 131 30.21 -12.91 12.09
C LYS A 131 30.23 -11.62 12.92
N ALA A 132 30.15 -10.48 12.26
CA ALA A 132 30.12 -9.14 12.83
C ALA A 132 29.24 -8.23 11.97
N PRO A 133 28.78 -7.07 12.50
CA PRO A 133 28.09 -6.06 11.71
C PRO A 133 28.96 -5.54 10.56
N GLU A 134 28.38 -5.44 9.36
CA GLU A 134 29.06 -4.88 8.19
C GLU A 134 28.86 -3.36 8.14
N ALA A 135 29.94 -2.61 7.91
CA ALA A 135 29.87 -1.15 7.81
C ALA A 135 29.24 -0.68 6.49
N ASP A 136 29.48 -1.44 5.41
CA ASP A 136 28.87 -1.25 4.10
C ASP A 136 28.01 -2.48 3.77
N TYR A 137 26.74 -2.41 4.20
CA TYR A 137 25.80 -3.51 3.97
C TYR A 137 25.39 -3.64 2.51
N ILE A 138 25.51 -2.58 1.70
CA ILE A 138 25.15 -2.60 0.28
C ILE A 138 26.19 -3.43 -0.48
N ASP A 139 27.49 -3.18 -0.29
CA ASP A 139 28.53 -4.01 -0.90
C ASP A 139 28.45 -5.46 -0.38
N ALA A 140 28.22 -5.65 0.92
CA ALA A 140 28.01 -7.00 1.47
C ALA A 140 26.83 -7.74 0.82
N ALA A 141 25.70 -7.06 0.59
CA ALA A 141 24.54 -7.64 -0.10
C ALA A 141 24.84 -7.99 -1.56
N ILE A 142 25.56 -7.12 -2.27
CA ILE A 142 25.99 -7.34 -3.66
C ILE A 142 26.94 -8.54 -3.76
N VAL A 143 27.97 -8.58 -2.91
CA VAL A 143 28.95 -9.68 -2.87
C VAL A 143 28.25 -11.00 -2.56
N THR A 144 27.35 -11.00 -1.57
CA THR A 144 26.55 -12.18 -1.21
C THR A 144 25.66 -12.64 -2.36
N SER A 145 25.01 -11.71 -3.07
CA SER A 145 24.15 -12.02 -4.23
C SER A 145 24.94 -12.67 -5.36
N LEU A 146 26.14 -12.14 -5.67
CA LEU A 146 27.04 -12.73 -6.67
C LEU A 146 27.58 -14.09 -6.23
N GLN A 147 27.92 -14.26 -4.95
CA GLN A 147 28.36 -15.54 -4.40
C GLN A 147 27.25 -16.59 -4.51
N ILE A 148 26.01 -16.24 -4.17
CA ILE A 148 24.85 -17.13 -4.34
C ILE A 148 24.69 -17.49 -5.81
N HIS A 149 24.75 -16.51 -6.71
CA HIS A 149 24.60 -16.73 -8.15
C HIS A 149 25.62 -17.72 -8.72
N VAL A 150 26.85 -17.72 -8.21
CA VAL A 150 27.93 -18.60 -8.71
C VAL A 150 27.95 -19.97 -8.02
N THR A 151 27.61 -20.04 -6.73
CA THR A 151 27.87 -21.23 -5.91
C THR A 151 26.62 -22.06 -5.60
N GLN A 152 25.44 -21.46 -5.64
CA GLN A 152 24.19 -22.12 -5.27
C GLN A 152 23.46 -22.69 -6.49
N PRO A 153 22.62 -23.71 -6.31
CA PRO A 153 21.78 -24.22 -7.39
C PRO A 153 20.82 -23.13 -7.91
N PRO A 154 20.25 -23.32 -9.14
CA PRO A 154 19.36 -22.35 -9.74
C PRO A 154 18.16 -21.98 -8.84
N GLY A 155 17.92 -20.68 -8.68
CA GLY A 155 16.78 -20.10 -7.96
C GLY A 155 16.89 -18.58 -7.89
N ASP A 156 15.78 -17.86 -7.94
CA ASP A 156 15.84 -16.39 -7.92
C ASP A 156 16.31 -15.86 -6.54
N ILE A 157 16.99 -14.72 -6.56
CA ILE A 157 17.53 -14.04 -5.37
C ILE A 157 16.66 -12.82 -5.08
N LEU A 158 16.25 -12.65 -3.81
CA LEU A 158 15.57 -11.45 -3.34
C LEU A 158 16.46 -10.73 -2.33
N VAL A 159 16.78 -9.48 -2.61
CA VAL A 159 17.63 -8.61 -1.79
C VAL A 159 16.79 -7.45 -1.28
N PHE A 160 16.77 -7.25 0.03
CA PHE A 160 16.11 -6.10 0.65
C PHE A 160 17.10 -4.96 0.86
N LEU A 161 16.76 -3.78 0.34
CA LEU A 161 17.48 -2.52 0.50
C LEU A 161 16.54 -1.46 1.06
N THR A 162 17.06 -0.36 1.59
CA THR A 162 16.23 0.58 2.36
C THR A 162 15.49 1.59 1.49
N GLY A 163 16.01 1.92 0.32
CA GLY A 163 15.42 2.95 -0.54
C GLY A 163 15.84 2.86 -2.01
N GLN A 164 15.25 3.76 -2.80
CA GLN A 164 15.50 3.86 -4.25
C GLN A 164 16.98 4.08 -4.58
N GLU A 165 17.65 5.05 -3.92
CA GLU A 165 19.04 5.41 -4.21
C GLU A 165 19.99 4.21 -4.04
N GLU A 166 19.76 3.40 -3.00
CA GLU A 166 20.55 2.20 -2.73
C GLU A 166 20.28 1.10 -3.74
N ILE A 167 19.01 0.94 -4.16
CA ILE A 167 18.63 -0.03 -5.19
C ILE A 167 19.29 0.33 -6.52
N GLU A 168 19.25 1.59 -6.93
CA GLU A 168 19.87 2.07 -8.17
C GLU A 168 21.40 1.92 -8.12
N THR A 169 22.01 2.24 -6.98
CA THR A 169 23.45 2.04 -6.74
C THR A 169 23.81 0.55 -6.84
N ALA A 170 23.07 -0.33 -6.17
CA ALA A 170 23.31 -1.77 -6.20
C ALA A 170 23.08 -2.36 -7.60
N GLU A 171 22.06 -1.89 -8.33
CA GLU A 171 21.79 -2.28 -9.71
C GLU A 171 22.96 -1.92 -10.63
N GLU A 172 23.50 -0.71 -10.53
CA GLU A 172 24.63 -0.26 -11.35
C GLU A 172 25.89 -1.09 -11.06
N ILE A 173 26.21 -1.30 -9.78
CA ILE A 173 27.37 -2.10 -9.38
C ILE A 173 27.23 -3.55 -9.82
N LEU A 174 26.04 -4.16 -9.66
CA LEU A 174 25.79 -5.53 -10.12
C LEU A 174 25.94 -5.63 -11.64
N LYS A 175 25.35 -4.70 -12.42
CA LYS A 175 25.51 -4.67 -13.88
C LYS A 175 26.97 -4.52 -14.29
N HIS A 176 27.73 -3.68 -13.59
CA HIS A 176 29.15 -3.50 -13.88
C HIS A 176 29.96 -4.77 -13.58
N ARG A 177 29.69 -5.44 -12.45
CA ARG A 177 30.40 -6.65 -12.02
C ARG A 177 30.05 -7.89 -12.85
N THR A 178 28.85 -7.95 -13.46
CA THR A 178 28.44 -9.07 -14.32
C THR A 178 28.82 -8.91 -15.79
N ARG A 179 29.14 -7.68 -16.24
CA ARG A 179 29.61 -7.42 -17.61
C ARG A 179 30.83 -8.27 -17.94
N GLY A 180 30.78 -8.98 -19.07
CA GLY A 180 31.88 -9.81 -19.56
C GLY A 180 32.00 -11.19 -18.91
N LEU A 181 31.15 -11.53 -17.94
CA LEU A 181 31.07 -12.87 -17.36
C LEU A 181 30.08 -13.79 -18.10
N GLU A 182 29.35 -13.27 -19.09
CA GLU A 182 28.30 -13.95 -19.88
C GLU A 182 28.72 -15.30 -20.51
N THR A 183 30.02 -15.50 -20.73
CA THR A 183 30.56 -16.76 -21.27
C THR A 183 30.95 -17.79 -20.21
N LYS A 184 31.00 -17.39 -18.93
CA LYS A 184 31.48 -18.22 -17.81
C LYS A 184 30.41 -18.51 -16.76
N ILE A 185 29.40 -17.66 -16.62
CA ILE A 185 28.31 -17.80 -15.65
C ILE A 185 26.95 -17.68 -16.35
N ALA A 186 25.91 -18.17 -15.67
CA ALA A 186 24.52 -18.00 -16.10
C ALA A 186 24.17 -16.51 -16.22
N GLU A 187 23.21 -16.17 -17.09
CA GLU A 187 22.77 -14.78 -17.25
C GLU A 187 22.11 -14.29 -15.94
N LEU A 188 22.53 -13.14 -15.43
CA LEU A 188 21.94 -12.53 -14.23
C LEU A 188 21.00 -11.38 -14.61
N ILE A 189 19.70 -11.59 -14.44
CA ILE A 189 18.68 -10.58 -14.69
C ILE A 189 18.49 -9.76 -13.42
N ILE A 190 18.79 -8.47 -13.47
CA ILE A 190 18.67 -7.57 -12.32
C ILE A 190 17.36 -6.79 -12.45
N CYS A 191 16.48 -6.91 -11.46
CA CYS A 191 15.17 -6.26 -11.45
C CYS A 191 15.01 -5.40 -10.20
N PRO A 192 15.12 -4.06 -10.29
CA PRO A 192 14.79 -3.18 -9.19
C PRO A 192 13.27 -3.10 -8.98
N ILE A 193 12.84 -2.96 -7.73
CA ILE A 193 11.45 -2.67 -7.41
C ILE A 193 11.34 -1.79 -6.16
N TYR A 194 10.65 -0.66 -6.33
CA TYR A 194 10.40 0.35 -5.30
C TYR A 194 9.13 1.16 -5.65
N ALA A 195 8.60 1.94 -4.70
CA ALA A 195 7.23 2.49 -4.76
C ALA A 195 6.93 3.40 -5.98
N ASN A 196 7.89 4.19 -6.44
CA ASN A 196 7.74 5.13 -7.56
C ASN A 196 8.17 4.56 -8.93
N LEU A 197 8.54 3.28 -9.01
CA LEU A 197 8.90 2.65 -10.28
C LEU A 197 7.67 2.56 -11.20
N PRO A 198 7.75 2.88 -12.50
CA PRO A 198 6.64 2.70 -13.44
C PRO A 198 6.08 1.28 -13.46
N THR A 199 4.75 1.14 -13.61
CA THR A 199 4.03 -0.16 -13.58
C THR A 199 4.59 -1.19 -14.57
N GLU A 200 4.96 -0.76 -15.77
CA GLU A 200 5.56 -1.64 -16.79
C GLU A 200 6.89 -2.24 -16.32
N LEU A 201 7.68 -1.49 -15.56
CA LEU A 201 8.94 -1.97 -15.00
C LEU A 201 8.73 -2.82 -13.75
N GLN A 202 7.72 -2.51 -12.92
CA GLN A 202 7.33 -3.39 -11.82
C GLN A 202 6.87 -4.77 -12.33
N ALA A 203 6.13 -4.81 -13.44
CA ALA A 203 5.64 -6.07 -14.00
C ALA A 203 6.78 -7.04 -14.38
N LYS A 204 7.97 -6.53 -14.72
CA LYS A 204 9.14 -7.34 -15.09
C LYS A 204 9.59 -8.30 -13.98
N ILE A 205 9.34 -7.99 -12.70
CA ILE A 205 9.71 -8.91 -11.62
C ILE A 205 8.92 -10.23 -11.68
N PHE A 206 7.74 -10.23 -12.30
CA PHE A 206 6.87 -11.41 -12.41
C PHE A 206 7.13 -12.22 -13.69
N GLU A 207 7.98 -11.71 -14.60
CA GLU A 207 8.35 -12.45 -15.80
C GLU A 207 9.16 -13.71 -15.43
N PRO A 208 8.89 -14.86 -16.08
CA PRO A 208 9.58 -16.10 -15.78
C PRO A 208 11.07 -15.99 -16.14
N THR A 209 11.93 -16.40 -15.20
CA THR A 209 13.38 -16.43 -15.42
C THR A 209 13.71 -17.41 -16.55
N PRO A 210 14.54 -17.02 -17.56
CA PRO A 210 14.95 -17.90 -18.64
C PRO A 210 15.64 -19.17 -18.13
N LYS A 211 15.54 -20.28 -18.88
CA LYS A 211 16.03 -21.62 -18.47
C LYS A 211 17.53 -21.72 -18.12
N ARG A 212 18.33 -20.69 -18.42
CA ARG A 212 19.76 -20.58 -18.10
C ARG A 212 20.13 -19.27 -17.40
N GLY A 213 19.13 -18.53 -16.94
CA GLY A 213 19.32 -17.29 -16.21
C GLY A 213 18.93 -17.44 -14.75
N GLN A 214 19.36 -16.49 -13.95
CA GLN A 214 18.92 -16.29 -12.57
C GLN A 214 18.47 -14.84 -12.43
N LYS A 215 17.37 -14.59 -11.73
CA LYS A 215 16.89 -13.24 -11.47
C LYS A 215 17.28 -12.80 -10.07
N VAL A 216 17.79 -11.58 -9.94
CA VAL A 216 18.01 -10.88 -8.67
C VAL A 216 17.02 -9.73 -8.60
N VAL A 217 16.10 -9.81 -7.65
CA VAL A 217 15.14 -8.74 -7.34
C VAL A 217 15.73 -7.88 -6.22
N LEU A 218 15.97 -6.61 -6.51
CA LEU A 218 16.39 -5.61 -5.54
C LEU A 218 15.16 -4.84 -5.08
N ALA A 219 14.69 -5.12 -3.87
CA ALA A 219 13.40 -4.63 -3.38
C ALA A 219 13.58 -3.76 -2.15
N THR A 220 12.77 -2.71 -2.03
CA THR A 220 12.47 -2.18 -0.69
C THR A 220 11.50 -3.12 0.00
N ASN A 221 11.26 -2.89 1.30
CA ASN A 221 9.98 -3.31 1.85
C ASN A 221 8.90 -2.50 1.13
N ILE A 222 8.31 -3.01 0.04
CA ILE A 222 7.25 -2.34 -0.72
C ILE A 222 5.93 -2.44 0.06
N ALA A 223 6.00 -1.94 1.28
CA ALA A 223 4.96 -1.49 2.17
C ALA A 223 5.18 -0.01 2.50
N GLU A 224 5.99 0.73 1.72
CA GLU A 224 6.09 2.18 1.88
C GLU A 224 4.79 2.81 1.38
N THR A 225 3.82 2.80 2.29
CA THR A 225 2.58 3.54 2.28
C THR A 225 2.87 4.93 1.77
N SER A 226 2.38 5.24 0.57
CA SER A 226 2.20 6.63 0.15
C SER A 226 1.19 7.25 1.11
N LEU A 227 1.69 7.72 2.24
CA LEU A 227 0.99 8.45 3.27
C LEU A 227 0.82 9.89 2.74
N THR A 228 -0.31 10.11 2.09
CA THR A 228 -1.01 11.40 2.17
C THR A 228 -2.44 11.09 2.54
N ILE A 229 -2.65 10.86 3.83
CA ILE A 229 -3.98 10.86 4.41
C ILE A 229 -4.01 11.98 5.41
N ASP A 230 -4.48 13.12 4.92
CA ASP A 230 -4.86 14.20 5.78
C ASP A 230 -6.11 14.87 5.21
N GLY A 231 -7.07 15.12 6.11
CA GLY A 231 -8.34 15.73 5.75
C GLY A 231 -9.46 14.72 5.50
N ILE A 232 -9.43 13.56 6.18
CA ILE A 232 -10.57 12.67 6.12
C ILE A 232 -11.77 13.26 6.90
N ASN A 233 -12.85 13.56 6.17
CA ASN A 233 -14.18 13.86 6.72
C ASN A 233 -15.09 12.61 6.62
N LEU A 234 -14.87 11.60 7.45
CA LEU A 234 -15.71 10.41 7.47
C LEU A 234 -17.06 10.59 8.19
N GLY A 235 -17.44 11.82 8.53
CA GLY A 235 -18.57 12.02 9.44
C GLY A 235 -18.32 11.47 10.85
N ILE A 236 -17.05 11.22 11.22
CA ILE A 236 -16.65 10.94 12.60
C ILE A 236 -16.92 12.20 13.41
N GLY A 237 -18.12 12.26 14.01
CA GLY A 237 -18.58 13.43 14.78
C GLY A 237 -17.75 13.69 16.03
N ASP A 238 -16.99 12.69 16.50
CA ASP A 238 -16.10 12.80 17.64
C ASP A 238 -14.85 11.91 17.49
N LEU A 239 -13.76 12.50 17.01
CA LEU A 239 -12.49 11.80 16.83
C LEU A 239 -11.89 11.27 18.14
N PHE A 240 -12.24 11.86 19.28
CA PHE A 240 -11.75 11.41 20.59
C PHE A 240 -12.48 10.17 21.09
N ASN A 241 -13.69 9.92 20.58
CA ASN A 241 -14.51 8.75 20.88
C ASN A 241 -14.58 7.77 19.71
N PHE A 242 -13.74 7.95 18.68
CA PHE A 242 -13.66 7.01 17.58
C PHE A 242 -13.14 5.65 18.08
N ASP A 243 -13.74 4.56 17.59
CA ASP A 243 -13.42 3.19 17.99
C ASP A 243 -12.10 2.71 17.35
N PHE A 244 -10.98 3.29 17.75
CA PHE A 244 -9.65 2.82 17.33
C PHE A 244 -9.33 1.48 18.00
N MET A 245 -8.77 0.54 17.24
CA MET A 245 -8.21 -0.68 17.81
C MET A 245 -7.06 -0.39 18.78
N ASP A 246 -6.22 0.59 18.45
CA ASP A 246 -5.21 1.17 19.34
C ASP A 246 -5.32 2.70 19.27
N PRO A 247 -5.94 3.37 20.24
CA PRO A 247 -6.16 4.81 20.17
C PRO A 247 -4.84 5.59 20.20
N PRO A 248 -4.65 6.60 19.32
CA PRO A 248 -3.48 7.45 19.36
C PRO A 248 -3.48 8.34 20.62
N PRO A 249 -2.31 8.87 21.04
CA PRO A 249 -2.25 9.79 22.17
C PRO A 249 -3.12 11.04 21.93
N ASN A 250 -3.91 11.44 22.93
CA ASN A 250 -4.79 12.62 22.84
C ASN A 250 -4.06 13.89 22.39
N GLU A 251 -2.80 14.08 22.79
CA GLU A 251 -1.98 15.23 22.38
C GLU A 251 -1.79 15.30 20.87
N ALA A 252 -1.62 14.16 20.20
CA ALA A 252 -1.50 14.09 18.75
C ALA A 252 -2.81 14.50 18.06
N LEU A 253 -3.95 14.04 18.58
CA LEU A 253 -5.28 14.41 18.10
C LEU A 253 -5.55 15.91 18.26
N TYR A 254 -5.17 16.51 19.40
CA TYR A 254 -5.30 17.95 19.61
C TYR A 254 -4.45 18.76 18.61
N LYS A 255 -3.19 18.37 18.41
CA LYS A 255 -2.29 19.03 17.44
C LYS A 255 -2.84 18.96 16.00
N ALA A 256 -3.38 17.81 15.60
CA ALA A 256 -4.01 17.65 14.29
C ALA A 256 -5.23 18.57 14.13
N ARG A 257 -6.09 18.66 15.15
CA ARG A 257 -7.26 19.55 15.16
C ARG A 257 -6.87 21.03 15.09
N GLU A 258 -5.86 21.45 15.85
CA GLU A 258 -5.34 22.82 15.81
C GLU A 258 -4.78 23.19 14.43
N LEU A 259 -4.04 22.27 13.80
CA LEU A 259 -3.54 22.46 12.45
C LEU A 259 -4.69 22.64 11.45
N LEU A 260 -5.71 21.78 11.49
CA LEU A 260 -6.86 21.88 10.58
C LEU A 260 -7.67 23.17 10.81
N TYR A 261 -7.79 23.62 12.07
CA TYR A 261 -8.38 24.92 12.40
C TYR A 261 -7.55 26.08 11.83
N ALA A 262 -6.21 26.06 11.99
CA ALA A 262 -5.31 27.06 11.42
C ALA A 262 -5.33 27.06 9.87
N LEU A 263 -5.60 25.91 9.26
CA LEU A 263 -5.81 25.79 7.83
C LEU A 263 -7.21 26.23 7.38
N SER A 264 -8.08 26.62 8.30
CA SER A 264 -9.49 26.99 8.03
C SER A 264 -10.30 25.82 7.46
N ALA A 265 -9.82 24.58 7.62
CA ALA A 265 -10.53 23.38 7.24
C ALA A 265 -11.66 23.09 8.25
N LEU A 266 -11.44 23.40 9.53
CA LEU A 266 -12.42 23.30 10.61
C LEU A 266 -12.84 24.68 11.13
N ASN A 267 -14.07 24.78 11.62
CA ASN A 267 -14.57 25.94 12.35
C ASN A 267 -14.29 25.82 13.87
N LYS A 268 -14.69 26.83 14.65
CA LYS A 268 -14.50 26.86 16.12
C LYS A 268 -15.25 25.76 16.89
N HIS A 269 -16.22 25.11 16.25
CA HIS A 269 -16.98 24.00 16.80
C HIS A 269 -16.40 22.64 16.39
N GLY A 270 -15.32 22.62 15.59
CA GLY A 270 -14.71 21.40 15.08
C GLY A 270 -15.39 20.83 13.83
N GLU A 271 -16.33 21.57 13.22
CA GLU A 271 -17.05 21.14 12.02
C GLU A 271 -16.32 21.59 10.75
N LEU A 272 -16.48 20.85 9.64
CA LEU A 272 -15.86 21.25 8.38
C LEU A 272 -16.44 22.53 7.80
N THR A 273 -15.53 23.38 7.34
CA THR A 273 -15.87 24.54 6.53
C THR A 273 -16.07 24.13 5.06
N LYS A 274 -16.54 25.07 4.21
CA LYS A 274 -16.52 24.87 2.74
C LYS A 274 -15.11 24.59 2.20
N VAL A 275 -14.09 25.21 2.81
CA VAL A 275 -12.69 24.99 2.44
C VAL A 275 -12.28 23.58 2.84
N GLY A 276 -12.59 23.16 4.07
CA GLY A 276 -12.29 21.80 4.54
C GLY A 276 -12.92 20.71 3.67
N ARG A 277 -14.20 20.86 3.29
CA ARG A 277 -14.87 19.89 2.40
C ARG A 277 -14.16 19.75 1.06
N ARG A 278 -13.76 20.87 0.47
CA ARG A 278 -13.04 20.87 -0.81
C ARG A 278 -11.62 20.35 -0.67
N MET A 279 -10.95 20.55 0.46
CA MET A 279 -9.66 19.92 0.76
C MET A 279 -9.78 18.39 0.83
N ALA A 280 -10.86 17.86 1.39
CA ALA A 280 -11.10 16.42 1.49
C ALA A 280 -11.35 15.73 0.13
N GLU A 281 -11.63 16.48 -0.93
CA GLU A 281 -11.84 15.93 -2.28
C GLU A 281 -10.51 15.56 -2.97
N PHE A 282 -9.39 16.12 -2.52
CA PHE A 282 -8.07 15.96 -3.14
C PHE A 282 -7.15 15.07 -2.29
N PRO A 283 -6.45 14.09 -2.89
CA PRO A 283 -5.62 13.13 -2.18
C PRO A 283 -4.21 13.68 -1.86
N LEU A 284 -4.13 14.88 -1.28
CA LEU A 284 -2.87 15.55 -0.91
C LEU A 284 -2.89 15.97 0.57
N ASP A 285 -1.71 16.27 1.11
CA ASP A 285 -1.57 16.88 2.45
C ASP A 285 -2.35 18.21 2.53
N PRO A 286 -2.90 18.63 3.69
CA PRO A 286 -3.82 19.75 3.80
C PRO A 286 -3.11 21.09 3.51
N LYS A 287 -1.81 21.18 3.82
CA LYS A 287 -1.02 22.36 3.49
C LYS A 287 -0.81 22.43 1.98
N GLN A 288 -0.61 21.30 1.31
CA GLN A 288 -0.50 21.22 -0.14
C GLN A 288 -1.84 21.54 -0.81
N ASN A 289 -2.94 20.94 -0.35
CA ASN A 289 -4.30 21.24 -0.81
C ASN A 289 -4.64 22.73 -0.68
N LYS A 290 -4.36 23.35 0.47
CA LYS A 290 -4.59 24.80 0.66
C LYS A 290 -3.73 25.64 -0.29
N LYS A 291 -2.53 25.18 -0.64
CA LYS A 291 -1.65 25.86 -1.60
C LYS A 291 -2.18 25.72 -3.03
N GLU A 292 -2.61 24.53 -3.45
CA GLU A 292 -3.20 24.29 -4.77
C GLU A 292 -4.53 25.02 -4.95
N MET A 293 -5.42 25.00 -3.95
CA MET A 293 -6.67 25.75 -3.99
C MET A 293 -6.44 27.27 -4.12
N LYS A 294 -5.39 27.82 -3.51
CA LYS A 294 -5.00 29.22 -3.70
C LYS A 294 -4.54 29.49 -5.13
N ILE A 295 -3.82 28.56 -5.75
CA ILE A 295 -3.35 28.66 -7.13
C ILE A 295 -4.54 28.58 -8.11
N GLU A 296 -5.52 27.71 -7.86
CA GLU A 296 -6.75 27.58 -8.65
C GLU A 296 -7.60 28.86 -8.64
N VAL A 297 -7.71 29.52 -7.48
CA VAL A 297 -8.36 30.85 -7.36
C VAL A 297 -7.57 31.92 -8.12
N LEU A 298 -6.24 31.90 -8.07
CA LEU A 298 -5.38 32.86 -8.79
C LEU A 298 -5.46 32.68 -10.32
N LEU A 299 -5.57 31.45 -10.82
CA LEU A 299 -5.77 31.16 -12.24
C LEU A 299 -7.17 31.56 -12.71
N SER A 300 -8.19 31.35 -11.88
CA SER A 300 -9.57 31.76 -12.16
C SER A 300 -9.70 33.28 -12.23
N VAL A 301 -8.98 34.02 -11.39
CA VAL A 301 -8.94 35.50 -11.43
C VAL A 301 -8.16 36.04 -12.64
N LYS A 302 -7.08 35.35 -13.08
CA LYS A 302 -6.35 35.75 -14.29
C LYS A 302 -7.08 35.47 -15.61
N ILE A 303 -8.07 34.60 -15.62
CA ILE A 303 -8.91 34.32 -16.81
C ILE A 303 -10.11 35.27 -16.89
N ILE A 304 -10.41 36.01 -15.81
CA ILE A 304 -11.58 36.91 -15.69
C ILE A 304 -11.19 38.41 -15.71
N ILE A 305 -9.91 38.75 -15.86
CA ILE A 305 -9.42 40.14 -16.08
C ILE A 305 -8.73 40.21 -17.43
#